data_AF-A0A7V6HRA8-F1
#
_entry.id   AF-A0A7V6HRA8-F1
#
_cell.length_a   1.000
_cell.length_b   1.000
_cell.length_c   1.000
_cell.angle_alpha   90.00
_cell.angle_beta   90.00
_cell.angle_gamma   90.00
#
_symmetry.space_group_name_H-M   'P 1'
#
loop_
_entity.id
_entity.type
_entity.pdbx_description
1 polymer ?
#
loop_
_entity_poly.entity_id
_entity_poly.type
_entity_poly.pdbx_seq_one_letter_code
_entity_poly.pdbx_strand_id
1 'polypeptide(L)'
;MKDATKIFLIRSWTIGMAVVVVHYLMGLQHLFIGIFLGIVNTFFIDYYIETIKLGNRGEMPNGKKLLQKLALNLLISIMLCLTIRLIDYGLLKAQIVETGIEPFRFILSYQIIYYSIKAIISRIVKNHKKKVVPNE
;
A
#
# COMPACT_ATOMS: atom_id res chain seq x y z
N MET A 1 -10.40 13.28 15.91
CA MET A 1 -10.21 11.95 15.27
C MET A 1 -8.79 11.46 15.55
N LYS A 2 -8.61 10.20 16.00
CA LYS A 2 -7.28 9.64 16.32
C LYS A 2 -6.39 9.60 15.07
N ASP A 3 -5.08 9.83 15.22
CA ASP A 3 -4.14 9.90 14.07
C ASP A 3 -4.09 8.60 13.26
N ALA A 4 -4.26 7.46 13.91
CA ALA A 4 -4.38 6.17 13.24
C ALA A 4 -5.55 6.14 12.23
N THR A 5 -6.69 6.74 12.58
CA THR A 5 -7.87 6.82 11.71
C THR A 5 -7.64 7.79 10.55
N LYS A 6 -6.96 8.93 10.78
CA LYS A 6 -6.57 9.87 9.71
C LYS A 6 -5.67 9.18 8.68
N ILE A 7 -4.62 8.51 9.17
CA ILE A 7 -3.65 7.79 8.33
C ILE A 7 -4.33 6.67 7.53
N PHE A 8 -5.27 5.95 8.15
CA PHE A 8 -6.07 4.94 7.47
C PHE A 8 -6.88 5.55 6.32
N LEU A 9 -7.65 6.60 6.58
CA LEU A 9 -8.51 7.24 5.58
C LEU A 9 -7.71 7.77 4.38
N ILE A 10 -6.57 8.42 4.62
CA ILE A 10 -5.71 8.97 3.57
C ILE A 10 -5.14 7.86 2.69
N ARG A 11 -4.63 6.79 3.29
CA ARG A 11 -4.10 5.64 2.53
C ARG A 11 -5.19 4.97 1.71
N SER A 12 -6.37 4.74 2.30
CA SER A 12 -7.51 4.14 1.62
C SER A 12 -8.02 5.01 0.47
N TRP A 13 -8.09 6.32 0.65
CA TRP A 13 -8.48 7.28 -0.40
C TRP A 13 -7.49 7.30 -1.57
N THR A 14 -6.18 7.31 -1.26
CA THR A 14 -5.12 7.30 -2.27
C THR A 14 -5.18 6.04 -3.15
N ILE A 15 -5.43 4.88 -2.53
CA ILE A 15 -5.64 3.62 -3.26
C ILE A 15 -6.84 3.74 -4.19
N GLY A 16 -7.97 4.26 -3.70
CA GLY A 16 -9.16 4.47 -4.52
C GLY A 16 -8.90 5.37 -5.73
N MET A 17 -8.26 6.52 -5.53
CA MET A 17 -7.94 7.47 -6.60
C MET A 17 -6.97 6.88 -7.63
N ALA A 18 -5.91 6.19 -7.18
CA ALA A 18 -4.95 5.56 -8.09
C ALA A 18 -5.61 4.53 -9.00
N VAL A 19 -6.52 3.73 -8.45
CA VAL A 19 -7.23 2.71 -9.23
C VAL A 19 -8.19 3.36 -10.21
N VAL A 20 -8.97 4.36 -9.79
CA VAL A 20 -9.92 5.05 -10.69
C VAL A 20 -9.19 5.74 -11.84
N VAL A 21 -8.08 6.44 -11.57
CA VAL A 21 -7.32 7.17 -12.61
C VAL A 21 -6.70 6.22 -13.63
N VAL A 22 -6.12 5.11 -13.16
CA VAL A 22 -5.33 4.22 -14.03
C VAL A 22 -6.18 3.10 -14.64
N HIS A 23 -7.38 2.82 -14.12
CA HIS A 23 -8.30 1.84 -14.72
C HIS A 23 -8.65 2.19 -16.19
N TYR A 24 -8.65 3.47 -16.54
CA TYR A 24 -8.89 3.92 -17.92
C TYR A 24 -7.68 3.71 -18.86
N LEU A 25 -6.52 3.30 -18.33
CA LEU A 25 -5.30 3.04 -19.11
C LEU A 25 -5.16 1.53 -19.36
N MET A 26 -5.56 1.07 -20.55
CA MET A 26 -5.65 -0.35 -20.95
C MET A 26 -4.36 -1.18 -20.76
N GLY A 27 -4.52 -2.52 -20.82
CA GLY A 27 -3.46 -3.54 -21.03
C GLY A 27 -2.53 -3.80 -19.84
N LEU A 28 -1.82 -2.76 -19.41
CA LEU A 28 -0.83 -2.79 -18.33
C LEU A 28 -1.31 -2.07 -17.05
N GLN A 29 -2.62 -1.83 -16.94
CA GLN A 29 -3.27 -1.07 -15.87
C GLN A 29 -2.71 -1.38 -14.46
N HIS A 30 -2.49 -2.65 -14.12
CA HIS A 30 -2.02 -3.06 -12.78
C HIS A 30 -0.56 -2.68 -12.50
N LEU A 31 0.31 -2.73 -13.52
CA LEU A 31 1.68 -2.27 -13.40
C LEU A 31 1.71 -0.75 -13.20
N PHE A 32 0.91 -0.02 -13.98
CA PHE A 32 0.80 1.42 -13.85
C PHE A 32 0.16 1.87 -12.54
N ILE A 33 -0.84 1.15 -12.02
CA ILE A 33 -1.42 1.39 -10.68
C ILE A 33 -0.31 1.23 -9.64
N GLY A 34 0.50 0.17 -9.74
CA GLY A 34 1.63 -0.07 -8.85
C GLY A 34 2.68 1.05 -8.89
N ILE A 35 3.05 1.50 -10.09
CA ILE A 35 4.01 2.60 -10.27
C ILE A 35 3.46 3.91 -9.69
N PHE A 36 2.22 4.26 -10.04
CA PHE A 36 1.58 5.48 -9.56
C PHE A 36 1.44 5.48 -8.03
N LEU A 37 1.00 4.36 -7.44
CA LEU A 37 0.93 4.20 -5.99
C LEU A 37 2.32 4.31 -5.33
N GLY A 38 3.37 3.75 -5.93
CA GLY A 38 4.72 3.85 -5.40
C GLY A 38 5.24 5.28 -5.36
N ILE A 39 5.01 6.05 -6.43
CA ILE A 39 5.35 7.48 -6.50
C ILE A 39 4.52 8.28 -5.49
N VAL A 40 3.19 8.15 -5.53
CA VAL A 40 2.31 8.94 -4.65
C VAL A 40 2.56 8.64 -3.18
N ASN A 41 2.81 7.37 -2.82
CA ASN A 41 3.15 7.01 -1.45
C ASN A 41 4.44 7.67 -0.98
N THR A 42 5.47 7.68 -1.83
CA THR A 42 6.79 8.20 -1.46
C THR A 42 6.80 9.71 -1.30
N PHE A 43 6.20 10.43 -2.25
CA PHE A 43 6.31 11.89 -2.33
C PHE A 43 5.22 12.63 -1.55
N PHE A 44 4.03 12.04 -1.41
CA PHE A 44 2.90 12.73 -0.78
C PHE A 44 2.47 12.06 0.51
N ILE A 45 2.17 10.76 0.47
CA ILE A 45 1.51 10.10 1.60
C ILE A 45 2.46 9.90 2.78
N ASP A 46 3.67 9.42 2.54
CA ASP A 46 4.63 9.20 3.61
C ASP A 46 5.06 10.53 4.26
N TYR A 47 5.25 11.58 3.46
CA TYR A 47 5.52 12.93 3.96
C TYR A 47 4.36 13.46 4.81
N TYR A 48 3.12 13.38 4.31
CA TYR A 48 1.94 13.83 5.03
C TYR A 48 1.72 13.05 6.35
N ILE A 49 2.02 11.74 6.36
CA ILE A 49 1.98 10.92 7.57
C ILE A 49 3.07 11.33 8.57
N GLU A 50 4.28 11.64 8.11
CA GLU A 50 5.34 12.17 8.96
C GLU A 50 4.90 13.50 9.59
N THR A 51 4.30 14.41 8.82
CA THR A 51 3.75 15.67 9.35
C THR A 51 2.64 15.42 10.38
N ILE A 52 1.73 14.46 10.18
CA ILE A 52 0.73 14.10 11.20
C ILE A 52 1.38 13.62 12.50
N LYS A 53 2.44 12.80 12.41
CA LYS A 53 3.06 12.17 13.58
C LYS A 53 4.02 13.08 14.35
N LEU A 54 4.75 13.93 13.62
CA LEU A 54 5.87 14.71 14.15
C LEU A 54 5.57 16.22 14.17
N GLY A 55 4.40 16.65 13.67
CA GLY A 55 4.06 18.06 13.52
C GLY A 55 5.02 18.78 12.58
N ASN A 56 5.45 19.98 12.97
CA ASN A 56 6.38 20.82 12.19
C ASN A 56 7.80 20.25 12.06
N ARG A 57 8.09 19.09 12.67
CA ARG A 57 9.39 18.40 12.55
C ARG A 57 9.41 17.35 11.43
N GLY A 58 8.33 17.21 10.66
CA GLY A 58 8.28 16.32 9.51
C GLY A 58 9.12 16.87 8.36
N GLU A 59 10.23 16.21 8.04
CA GLU A 59 11.10 16.57 6.93
C GLU A 59 11.08 15.49 5.85
N MET A 60 11.01 15.92 4.59
CA MET A 60 11.08 15.01 3.47
C MET A 60 12.52 14.45 3.36
N PRO A 61 12.69 13.13 3.30
CA PRO A 61 14.01 12.54 3.11
C PRO A 61 14.60 12.97 1.77
N ASN A 62 15.90 13.26 1.74
CA ASN A 62 16.60 13.76 0.56
C ASN A 62 17.64 12.77 0.01
N GLY A 63 17.99 12.94 -1.27
CA GLY A 63 19.06 12.21 -1.95
C GLY A 63 18.87 10.69 -1.96
N LYS A 64 19.89 9.95 -1.50
CA LYS A 64 19.90 8.48 -1.53
C LYS A 64 18.77 7.84 -0.74
N LYS A 65 18.36 8.43 0.40
CA LYS A 65 17.27 7.89 1.23
C LYS A 65 15.92 8.01 0.53
N LEU A 66 15.70 9.09 -0.23
CA LEU A 66 14.48 9.28 -1.03
C LEU A 66 14.40 8.24 -2.14
N LEU A 67 15.51 8.02 -2.86
CA LEU A 67 15.60 7.00 -3.90
C LEU A 67 15.35 5.59 -3.37
N GLN A 68 15.90 5.26 -2.18
CA GLN A 68 15.64 3.97 -1.53
C GLN A 68 14.17 3.82 -1.12
N LYS A 69 13.56 4.84 -0.53
CA LYS A 69 12.12 4.82 -0.21
C LYS A 69 11.27 4.68 -1.47
N LEU A 70 11.62 5.40 -2.53
CA LEU A 70 10.93 5.32 -3.82
C LEU A 70 10.98 3.91 -4.40
N ALA A 71 12.19 3.34 -4.50
CA ALA A 71 12.38 2.00 -5.03
C ALA A 71 11.61 0.96 -4.19
N LEU A 72 11.64 1.08 -2.86
CA LEU A 72 10.91 0.19 -1.97
C LEU A 72 9.39 0.31 -2.14
N ASN A 73 8.85 1.54 -2.18
CA ASN A 73 7.42 1.77 -2.37
C ASN A 73 6.95 1.30 -3.75
N LEU A 74 7.73 1.55 -4.81
CA LEU A 74 7.47 1.02 -6.15
C LEU A 74 7.43 -0.51 -6.15
N LEU A 75 8.45 -1.16 -5.57
CA LEU A 75 8.53 -2.62 -5.50
C LEU A 75 7.30 -3.19 -4.77
N ILE A 76 6.98 -2.66 -3.58
CA ILE A 76 5.84 -3.13 -2.79
C ILE A 76 4.52 -2.94 -3.55
N SER A 77 4.30 -1.75 -4.12
CA SER A 77 3.05 -1.44 -4.82
C SER A 77 2.89 -2.27 -6.09
N ILE A 78 3.94 -2.44 -6.89
CA ILE A 78 3.92 -3.30 -8.08
C ILE A 78 3.65 -4.76 -7.69
N MET A 79 4.38 -5.30 -6.70
CA MET A 79 4.19 -6.67 -6.25
C MET A 79 2.76 -6.91 -5.74
N LEU A 80 2.21 -6.00 -4.94
CA LEU A 80 0.82 -6.10 -4.49
C LEU A 80 -0.17 -6.10 -5.66
N CYS A 81 0.01 -5.21 -6.64
CA CYS A 81 -0.88 -5.14 -7.80
C CYS A 81 -0.81 -6.42 -8.64
N LEU A 82 0.39 -6.97 -8.85
CA LEU A 82 0.59 -8.23 -9.56
C LEU A 82 0.01 -9.43 -8.79
N THR A 83 0.16 -9.47 -7.47
CA THR A 83 -0.46 -10.52 -6.64
C THR A 83 -1.98 -10.48 -6.74
N ILE A 84 -2.60 -9.29 -6.67
CA ILE A 84 -4.04 -9.15 -6.84
C ILE A 84 -4.46 -9.62 -8.24
N ARG A 85 -3.68 -9.29 -9.28
CA ARG A 85 -3.93 -9.76 -10.64
C ARG A 85 -3.90 -11.28 -10.76
N LEU A 86 -2.93 -11.93 -10.11
CA LEU A 86 -2.83 -13.39 -10.08
C LEU A 86 -4.01 -14.02 -9.35
N ILE A 87 -4.43 -13.45 -8.22
CA ILE A 87 -5.61 -13.91 -7.48
C ILE A 87 -6.87 -13.81 -8.34
N ASP A 88 -7.10 -12.65 -8.97
CA ASP A 88 -8.28 -12.44 -9.82
C ASP A 88 -8.29 -13.40 -11.02
N TYR A 89 -7.14 -13.63 -11.65
CA TYR A 89 -7.01 -14.62 -12.71
C TYR A 89 -7.35 -16.04 -12.23
N GLY A 90 -6.93 -16.40 -11.01
CA GLY A 90 -7.30 -17.68 -10.38
C GLY A 90 -8.81 -17.81 -10.16
N LEU A 91 -9.47 -16.74 -9.67
CA LEU A 91 -10.92 -16.70 -9.45
C LEU A 91 -11.70 -16.83 -10.77
N LEU A 92 -11.24 -16.15 -11.83
CA LEU A 92 -11.80 -16.27 -13.17
C LEU A 92 -11.69 -17.69 -13.72
N LYS A 93 -10.50 -18.30 -13.61
CA LYS A 93 -10.26 -19.67 -14.05
C LYS A 93 -11.13 -20.69 -13.29
N ALA A 94 -11.41 -20.42 -12.02
CA ALA A 94 -12.27 -21.24 -11.18
C ALA A 94 -13.78 -20.96 -11.37
N GLN A 95 -14.15 -20.03 -12.27
CA GLN A 95 -15.55 -19.61 -12.51
C GLN A 95 -16.26 -19.08 -11.24
N ILE A 96 -15.50 -18.56 -10.27
CA ILE A 96 -16.05 -17.94 -9.05
C ILE A 96 -16.56 -16.53 -9.35
N VAL A 97 -15.94 -15.87 -10.34
CA VAL A 97 -16.31 -14.54 -10.83
C VAL A 97 -16.39 -14.57 -12.36
N GLU A 98 -17.36 -13.84 -12.91
CA GLU A 98 -17.65 -13.84 -14.35
C GLU A 98 -16.87 -12.76 -15.11
N THR A 99 -16.57 -11.63 -14.45
CA THR A 99 -15.88 -10.49 -15.06
C THR A 99 -14.48 -10.34 -14.51
N GLY A 100 -13.52 -9.98 -15.37
CA GLY A 100 -12.17 -9.64 -14.93
C GLY A 100 -12.15 -8.31 -14.17
N ILE A 101 -11.19 -8.19 -13.25
CA ILE A 101 -10.97 -7.08 -12.30
C ILE A 101 -11.91 -5.88 -12.45
N GLU A 102 -12.86 -5.80 -11.52
CA GLU A 102 -13.61 -4.58 -11.25
C GLU A 102 -12.80 -3.65 -10.33
N PRO A 103 -12.85 -2.31 -10.54
CA PRO A 103 -12.15 -1.34 -9.69
C PRO A 103 -12.43 -1.54 -8.20
N PHE A 104 -13.69 -1.82 -7.85
CA PHE A 104 -14.11 -2.03 -6.48
C PHE A 104 -13.46 -3.28 -5.87
N ARG A 105 -13.49 -4.42 -6.58
CA ARG A 105 -12.87 -5.67 -6.14
C ARG A 105 -11.36 -5.49 -5.99
N PHE A 106 -10.72 -4.79 -6.92
CA PHE A 106 -9.29 -4.49 -6.82
C PHE A 106 -8.95 -3.67 -5.57
N ILE A 107 -9.69 -2.57 -5.31
CA ILE A 107 -9.50 -1.71 -4.14
C ILE A 107 -9.67 -2.54 -2.87
N LEU A 108 -10.71 -3.37 -2.80
CA LEU A 108 -11.01 -4.20 -1.64
C LEU A 108 -9.91 -5.24 -1.39
N SER A 109 -9.47 -5.96 -2.42
CA SER A 109 -8.35 -6.90 -2.34
C SER A 109 -7.05 -6.21 -1.92
N TYR A 110 -6.76 -5.03 -2.47
CA TYR A 110 -5.58 -4.25 -2.10
C TYR A 110 -5.61 -3.89 -0.62
N GLN A 111 -6.73 -3.36 -0.13
CA GLN A 111 -6.89 -2.99 1.27
C GLN A 111 -6.74 -4.22 2.19
N ILE A 112 -7.43 -5.32 1.88
CA ILE A 112 -7.36 -6.56 2.67
C ILE A 112 -5.93 -7.06 2.76
N ILE A 113 -5.24 -7.22 1.63
CA ILE A 113 -3.87 -7.74 1.60
C ILE A 113 -2.93 -6.78 2.34
N TYR A 114 -3.00 -5.48 2.04
CA TYR A 114 -2.13 -4.47 2.61
C TYR A 114 -2.24 -4.40 4.14
N TYR A 115 -3.47 -4.31 4.68
CA TYR A 115 -3.68 -4.22 6.12
C TYR A 115 -3.42 -5.55 6.84
N SER A 116 -3.68 -6.69 6.19
CA SER A 116 -3.35 -8.01 6.75
C SER A 116 -1.84 -8.18 6.91
N ILE A 117 -1.06 -7.86 5.87
CA ILE A 117 0.41 -7.88 5.92
C ILE A 117 0.91 -6.93 7.02
N LYS A 118 0.38 -5.71 7.09
CA LYS A 118 0.74 -4.75 8.14
C LYS A 118 0.47 -5.27 9.55
N ALA A 119 -0.67 -5.94 9.76
CA ALA A 119 -1.01 -6.54 11.05
C ALA A 119 -0.06 -7.67 11.43
N ILE A 120 0.29 -8.54 10.47
CA ILE A 120 1.25 -9.63 10.66
C ILE A 120 2.63 -9.07 11.03
N ILE A 121 3.15 -8.11 10.26
CA ILE A 121 4.45 -7.47 10.55
C ILE A 121 4.42 -6.82 11.95
N SER A 122 3.35 -6.11 12.30
CA SER A 122 3.24 -5.49 13.63
C SER A 122 3.26 -6.52 14.76
N ARG A 123 2.64 -7.70 14.57
CA ARG A 123 2.70 -8.79 15.56
C ARG A 123 4.10 -9.38 15.67
N ILE A 124 4.77 -9.64 14.55
CA ILE A 124 6.14 -10.17 14.51
C ILE A 124 7.10 -9.21 15.23
N VAL A 125 7.06 -7.92 14.91
CA VAL A 125 7.91 -6.89 15.54
C VAL A 125 7.65 -6.79 17.03
N LYS A 126 6.38 -6.84 17.47
CA LYS A 126 6.02 -6.81 18.89
C LYS A 126 6.56 -8.04 19.64
N ASN A 127 6.46 -9.22 19.05
CA ASN A 127 6.97 -10.47 19.63
C ASN A 127 8.50 -10.48 19.67
N HIS A 128 9.16 -9.89 18.68
CA HIS A 128 10.62 -9.78 18.68
C HIS A 128 11.12 -8.82 19.76
N LYS A 129 10.50 -7.65 19.93
CA LYS A 129 10.82 -6.71 21.03
C LYS A 129 10.65 -7.34 22.42
N LYS A 130 9.60 -8.15 22.62
CA LYS A 130 9.41 -8.90 23.88
C LYS A 130 10.44 -10.00 24.11
N LYS A 131 11.04 -10.56 23.05
CA LYS A 131 12.11 -11.57 23.17
C LYS A 131 13.49 -10.96 23.42
N VAL A 132 13.73 -9.73 22.94
CA VAL A 132 15.04 -9.03 23.07
C VAL A 132 15.17 -8.27 24.39
N VAL A 133 14.05 -8.00 25.07
CA VAL A 133 14.03 -7.53 26.46
C VAL A 133 13.54 -8.69 27.33
N PRO A 134 14.40 -9.64 27.73
CA PRO A 134 14.06 -10.52 28.84
C PRO A 134 13.95 -9.65 30.10
N ASN A 135 12.93 -9.94 30.91
CA ASN A 135 12.67 -9.28 32.19
C ASN A 135 13.96 -9.14 33.02
N GLU A 136 14.37 -7.89 33.27
CA GLU A 136 15.05 -7.50 34.50
C GLU A 136 14.02 -6.99 35.50
#